data_AF-A0A4Y8S535-F1
#
_entry.id   AF-A0A4Y8S535-F1
#
_cell.length_a   1.000
_cell.length_b   1.000
_cell.length_c   1.000
_cell.angle_alpha   90.00
_cell.angle_beta   90.00
_cell.angle_gamma   90.00
#
_symmetry.space_group_name_H-M   'P 1'
#
loop_
_entity.id
_entity.type
_entity.pdbx_description
1 polymer ?
#
loop_
_entity_poly.entity_id
_entity_poly.type
_entity_poly.pdbx_seq_one_letter_code
_entity_poly.pdbx_strand_id
1 'polypeptide(L)'
;MENLTLASPFVIVLFYKGFYLCALVTLCFSLLVLWYNKVGRSVFVIPSPFFRRPFEFSIGFRKYYWALILIYAVTLIALLVGNFNLAIFAYVSLLLVCMSFYATAEPVYYVWIHAQNPNVFLKEKMITAMLYSLYISLPLCVLLIGFFPLHVLIILSVTLCGFFYVLLGVIAKYANYPNQTSLIQIIAMAIGLVFPPFLLLLIPYFYKKSTQKLNAYLK
;
A
#
# COMPACT_ATOMS: atom_id res chain seq x y z
N MET A 1 -30.30 -4.19 -1.51
CA MET A 1 -31.46 -4.99 -1.07
C MET A 1 -31.01 -5.95 0.03
N GLU A 2 -29.96 -6.74 -0.20
CA GLU A 2 -29.41 -7.75 0.73
C GLU A 2 -29.14 -7.25 2.16
N ASN A 3 -28.53 -6.07 2.32
CA ASN A 3 -28.23 -5.51 3.65
C ASN A 3 -29.48 -5.14 4.47
N LEU A 4 -30.58 -4.79 3.82
CA LEU A 4 -31.83 -4.43 4.50
C LEU A 4 -32.60 -5.68 4.93
N THR A 5 -32.56 -6.74 4.11
CA THR A 5 -33.11 -8.06 4.44
C THR A 5 -32.35 -8.76 5.55
N LEU A 6 -31.04 -8.53 5.68
CA LEU A 6 -30.23 -9.05 6.80
C LEU A 6 -30.49 -8.29 8.11
N ALA A 7 -30.76 -6.99 8.04
CA ALA A 7 -31.01 -6.15 9.20
C ALA A 7 -32.44 -6.27 9.75
N SER A 8 -33.42 -6.62 8.92
CA SER A 8 -34.85 -6.65 9.30
C SER A 8 -35.17 -7.56 10.52
N PRO A 9 -34.64 -8.78 10.68
CA PRO A 9 -34.95 -9.59 11.86
C PRO A 9 -34.43 -8.96 13.17
N PHE A 10 -33.26 -8.30 13.12
CA PHE A 10 -32.69 -7.62 14.29
C PHE A 10 -33.49 -6.37 14.67
N VAL A 11 -33.94 -5.59 13.69
CA VAL A 11 -34.78 -4.42 13.92
C VAL A 11 -36.09 -4.83 14.59
N ILE A 12 -36.75 -5.90 14.12
CA ILE A 12 -38.01 -6.41 14.68
C ILE A 12 -37.83 -6.83 16.16
N VAL A 13 -36.76 -7.56 16.48
CA VAL A 13 -36.47 -7.99 17.86
C VAL A 13 -36.18 -6.80 18.77
N LEU A 14 -35.44 -5.80 18.30
CA LEU A 14 -35.11 -4.59 19.07
C LEU A 14 -36.35 -3.73 19.36
N PHE A 15 -37.27 -3.61 18.40
CA PHE A 15 -38.57 -2.97 18.60
C PHE A 15 -39.42 -3.73 19.63
N TYR A 16 -39.47 -5.06 19.54
CA TYR A 16 -40.22 -5.89 20.51
C TYR A 16 -39.68 -5.76 21.93
N LYS A 17 -38.37 -5.57 22.10
CA LYS A 17 -37.71 -5.40 23.40
C LYS A 17 -37.74 -3.96 23.93
N GLY A 18 -38.34 -3.00 23.20
CA GLY A 18 -38.45 -1.60 23.62
C GLY A 18 -37.20 -0.74 23.41
N PHE A 19 -36.17 -1.26 22.71
CA PHE A 19 -34.94 -0.52 22.42
C PHE A 19 -35.05 0.28 21.11
N TYR A 20 -35.94 1.27 21.09
CA TYR A 20 -36.28 2.04 19.89
C TYR A 20 -35.08 2.78 19.28
N LEU A 21 -34.22 3.36 20.12
CA LEU A 21 -33.05 4.13 19.65
C LEU A 21 -32.06 3.23 18.91
N CYS A 22 -31.77 2.04 19.45
CA CYS A 22 -30.89 1.05 18.81
C CYS A 22 -31.47 0.53 17.49
N ALA A 23 -32.79 0.33 17.43
CA ALA A 23 -33.49 -0.08 16.21
C ALA A 23 -33.40 0.99 15.11
N LEU A 24 -33.52 2.27 15.49
CA LEU A 24 -33.44 3.40 14.56
C LEU A 24 -32.01 3.57 14.02
N VAL A 25 -30.99 3.44 14.88
CA VAL A 25 -29.57 3.49 14.48
C VAL A 25 -29.24 2.36 13.50
N THR A 26 -29.65 1.13 13.79
CA THR A 26 -29.39 -0.03 12.91
C THR A 26 -30.09 0.13 11.55
N LEU A 27 -31.31 0.66 11.52
CA LEU A 27 -32.04 0.95 10.28
C LEU A 27 -31.34 2.05 9.47
N CYS A 28 -30.99 3.19 10.09
CA CYS A 28 -30.23 4.27 9.45
C CYS A 28 -28.90 3.76 8.87
N PHE A 29 -28.15 2.94 9.63
CA PHE A 29 -26.89 2.39 9.17
C PHE A 29 -27.08 1.46 7.96
N SER A 30 -28.09 0.59 7.98
CA SER A 30 -28.41 -0.30 6.86
C SER A 30 -28.76 0.48 5.57
N LEU A 31 -29.43 1.63 5.69
CA LEU A 31 -29.75 2.53 4.58
C LEU A 31 -28.50 3.25 4.03
N LEU A 32 -27.58 3.66 4.91
CA LEU A 32 -26.31 4.26 4.49
C LEU A 32 -25.44 3.28 3.68
N VAL A 33 -25.37 2.00 4.11
CA VAL A 33 -24.59 0.99 3.40
C VAL A 33 -25.23 0.61 2.05
N LEU A 34 -26.55 0.75 1.89
CA LEU A 34 -27.21 0.57 0.59
C LEU A 34 -26.72 1.55 -0.48
N TRP A 35 -26.41 2.78 -0.09
CA TRP A 35 -25.83 3.78 -1.00
C TRP A 35 -24.41 3.40 -1.42
N TYR A 36 -23.63 2.85 -0.50
CA TYR A 36 -22.25 2.44 -0.78
C TYR A 36 -22.16 1.33 -1.84
N ASN A 37 -23.06 0.35 -1.81
CA ASN A 37 -23.07 -0.75 -2.79
C ASN A 37 -23.44 -0.31 -4.22
N LYS A 38 -24.05 0.87 -4.40
CA LYS A 38 -24.39 1.42 -5.73
C LYS A 38 -23.34 2.39 -6.29
N VAL A 39 -22.25 2.64 -5.58
CA VAL A 39 -21.10 3.35 -6.14
C VAL A 39 -20.42 2.42 -7.13
N GLY A 40 -20.94 2.42 -8.36
CA GLY A 40 -20.31 1.76 -9.50
C GLY A 40 -18.87 2.22 -9.63
N ARG A 41 -18.01 1.30 -10.11
CA ARG A 41 -16.59 1.57 -10.39
C ARG A 41 -16.49 2.89 -11.16
N SER A 42 -15.98 3.93 -10.50
CA SER A 42 -15.74 5.21 -11.15
C SER A 42 -14.94 4.98 -12.43
N VAL A 43 -15.49 5.39 -13.58
CA VAL A 43 -14.86 5.32 -14.91
C VAL A 43 -13.83 6.44 -15.07
N PHE A 44 -13.62 7.26 -14.04
CA PHE A 44 -12.61 8.32 -14.06
C PHE A 44 -11.21 7.71 -14.05
N VAL A 45 -10.59 7.64 -15.23
CA VAL A 45 -9.23 7.16 -15.41
C VAL A 45 -8.26 8.30 -15.15
N ILE A 46 -7.68 8.32 -13.95
CA ILE A 46 -6.61 9.25 -13.63
C ILE A 46 -5.37 8.87 -14.46
N PRO A 47 -4.80 9.80 -15.26
CA PRO A 47 -3.56 9.55 -15.97
C PRO A 47 -2.43 9.34 -14.95
N SER A 48 -1.68 8.25 -15.08
CA SER A 48 -0.52 7.95 -14.25
C SER A 48 0.76 8.22 -15.04
N PRO A 49 1.82 8.76 -14.44
CA PRO A 49 3.07 9.03 -15.14
C PRO A 49 3.88 7.75 -15.48
N PHE A 50 3.39 6.56 -15.12
CA PHE A 50 4.12 5.29 -15.14
C PHE A 50 3.80 4.40 -16.36
N PHE A 51 3.80 4.98 -17.56
CA PHE A 51 3.33 4.28 -18.78
C PHE A 51 4.22 3.13 -19.26
N ARG A 52 5.53 3.13 -18.97
CA ARG A 52 6.47 2.13 -19.51
C ARG A 52 6.36 0.75 -18.86
N ARG A 53 5.98 0.68 -17.58
CA ARG A 53 5.78 -0.56 -16.81
C ARG A 53 4.52 -0.42 -15.95
N PRO A 54 3.33 -0.62 -16.54
CA PRO A 54 2.11 -0.03 -15.99
C PRO A 54 1.50 -0.78 -14.81
N PHE A 55 1.89 -2.03 -14.52
CA PHE A 55 1.09 -2.86 -13.62
C PHE A 55 1.07 -2.33 -12.18
N GLU A 56 2.17 -2.37 -11.44
CA GLU A 56 2.14 -2.07 -10.00
C GLU A 56 1.89 -0.58 -9.72
N PHE A 57 2.69 0.29 -10.32
CA PHE A 57 2.65 1.71 -10.01
C PHE A 57 1.43 2.43 -10.60
N SER A 58 0.88 2.02 -11.76
CA SER A 58 -0.33 2.68 -12.26
C SER A 58 -1.58 2.23 -11.50
N ILE A 59 -1.71 0.93 -11.19
CA ILE A 59 -2.83 0.42 -10.39
C ILE A 59 -2.75 1.00 -8.96
N GLY A 60 -1.57 0.95 -8.35
CA GLY A 60 -1.32 1.50 -7.03
C GLY A 60 -1.60 2.99 -6.95
N PHE A 61 -1.04 3.80 -7.87
CA PHE A 61 -1.25 5.25 -7.90
C PHE A 61 -2.73 5.62 -8.00
N ARG A 62 -3.50 4.93 -8.85
CA ARG A 62 -4.95 5.16 -8.98
C ARG A 62 -5.71 4.75 -7.71
N LYS A 63 -5.34 3.63 -7.09
CA LYS A 63 -5.99 3.14 -5.86
C LYS A 63 -5.74 4.06 -4.65
N TYR A 64 -4.51 4.58 -4.52
CA TYR A 64 -4.09 5.38 -3.38
C TYR A 64 -4.00 6.89 -3.69
N TYR A 65 -4.64 7.34 -4.78
CA TYR A 65 -4.58 8.73 -5.23
C TYR A 65 -4.95 9.73 -4.13
N TRP A 66 -6.04 9.48 -3.40
CA TRP A 66 -6.47 10.33 -2.28
C TRP A 66 -5.49 10.31 -1.10
N ALA A 67 -4.86 9.17 -0.83
CA ALA A 67 -3.84 9.08 0.22
C ALA A 67 -2.60 9.90 -0.14
N LEU A 68 -2.19 9.90 -1.42
CA LEU A 68 -1.08 10.74 -1.88
C LEU A 68 -1.40 12.23 -1.73
N ILE A 69 -2.59 12.69 -2.13
CA ILE A 69 -3.02 14.09 -1.94
C ILE A 69 -2.96 14.46 -0.45
N LEU A 70 -3.49 13.61 0.42
CA LEU A 70 -3.48 13.85 1.86
C LEU A 70 -2.05 13.94 2.40
N ILE A 71 -1.16 13.05 1.98
CA ILE A 71 0.25 13.07 2.41
C ILE A 71 0.93 14.38 2.01
N TYR A 72 0.77 14.84 0.76
CA TYR A 72 1.33 16.12 0.32
C TYR A 72 0.75 17.30 1.10
N ALA A 73 -0.55 17.30 1.37
CA ALA A 73 -1.20 18.34 2.17
C ALA A 73 -0.65 18.36 3.62
N VAL A 74 -0.53 17.19 4.26
CA VAL A 74 0.05 17.07 5.61
C VAL A 74 1.50 17.53 5.62
N THR A 75 2.30 17.20 4.60
CA THR A 75 3.68 17.70 4.53
C THR A 75 3.73 19.22 4.42
N LEU A 76 2.90 19.85 3.58
CA LEU A 76 2.85 21.31 3.50
C LEU A 76 2.47 21.95 4.84
N ILE A 77 1.46 21.42 5.54
CA ILE A 77 1.07 21.90 6.88
C ILE A 77 2.24 21.73 7.85
N ALA A 78 2.94 20.60 7.81
CA ALA A 78 4.09 20.35 8.67
C ALA A 78 5.23 21.34 8.43
N LEU A 79 5.49 21.70 7.17
CA LEU A 79 6.48 22.71 6.80
C LEU A 79 6.08 24.10 7.30
N LEU A 80 4.81 24.49 7.14
CA LEU A 80 4.29 25.78 7.60
C LEU A 80 4.36 25.95 9.12
N VAL A 81 4.08 24.87 9.87
CA VAL A 81 4.12 24.86 11.34
C VAL A 81 5.55 24.60 11.86
N GLY A 82 6.51 24.31 10.97
CA GLY A 82 7.88 23.98 11.34
C GLY A 82 8.01 22.67 12.14
N ASN A 83 7.05 21.74 11.98
CA ASN A 83 7.01 20.49 12.75
C ASN A 83 7.69 19.35 11.97
N PHE A 84 8.95 19.10 12.28
CA PHE A 84 9.75 18.05 11.66
C PHE A 84 9.14 16.64 11.83
N ASN A 85 8.62 16.32 13.02
CA ASN A 85 8.07 15.00 13.32
C ASN A 85 6.85 14.69 12.44
N LEU A 86 5.97 15.68 12.26
CA LEU A 86 4.82 15.55 11.37
C LEU A 86 5.26 15.38 9.90
N ALA A 87 6.30 16.12 9.50
CA ALA A 87 6.84 16.07 8.15
C ALA A 87 7.46 14.69 7.84
N ILE A 88 8.24 14.14 8.78
CA ILE A 88 8.79 12.78 8.68
C ILE A 88 7.69 11.72 8.69
N PHE A 89 6.66 11.88 9.52
CA PHE A 89 5.55 10.94 9.57
C PHE A 89 4.83 10.85 8.22
N ALA A 90 4.56 12.00 7.59
CA ALA A 90 4.00 12.07 6.25
C ALA A 90 4.93 11.40 5.21
N TYR A 91 6.23 11.63 5.32
CA TYR A 91 7.22 11.05 4.41
C TYR A 91 7.36 9.52 4.55
N VAL A 92 7.36 8.99 5.77
CA VAL A 92 7.31 7.53 6.04
C VAL A 92 6.02 6.95 5.46
N SER A 93 4.89 7.62 5.67
CA SER A 93 3.59 7.21 5.13
C SER A 93 3.61 7.11 3.60
N LEU A 94 4.30 8.04 2.92
CA LEU A 94 4.49 7.97 1.46
C LEU A 94 5.22 6.70 1.04
N LEU A 95 6.31 6.35 1.71
CA LEU A 95 7.11 5.17 1.38
C LEU A 95 6.33 3.87 1.64
N LEU A 96 5.51 3.84 2.70
CA LEU A 96 4.58 2.74 2.97
C LEU A 96 3.46 2.63 1.93
N VAL A 97 2.95 3.76 1.41
CA VAL A 97 2.01 3.76 0.29
C VAL A 97 2.66 3.19 -0.96
N CYS A 98 3.88 3.59 -1.30
CA CYS A 98 4.63 3.01 -2.43
C CYS A 98 4.82 1.49 -2.28
N MET A 99 5.12 1.01 -1.07
CA MET A 99 5.19 -0.42 -0.77
C MET A 99 3.84 -1.12 -0.98
N SER A 100 2.73 -0.49 -0.60
CA SER A 100 1.38 -1.05 -0.74
C SER A 100 0.93 -1.25 -2.20
N PHE A 101 1.61 -0.61 -3.17
CA PHE A 101 1.36 -0.84 -4.60
C PHE A 101 1.68 -2.28 -5.02
N TYR A 102 2.50 -2.98 -4.23
CA TYR A 102 2.87 -4.38 -4.44
C TYR A 102 1.95 -5.37 -3.70
N ALA A 103 0.91 -4.92 -3.01
CA ALA A 103 0.02 -5.82 -2.25
C ALA A 103 -0.84 -6.73 -3.17
N THR A 104 -1.14 -6.28 -4.38
CA THR A 104 -1.94 -7.06 -5.35
C THR A 104 -1.05 -7.96 -6.20
N ALA A 105 -1.35 -9.26 -6.19
CA ALA A 105 -0.71 -10.23 -7.07
C ALA A 105 -1.03 -9.96 -8.54
N GLU A 106 -0.06 -10.19 -9.42
CA GLU A 106 -0.29 -10.08 -10.87
C GLU A 106 -0.98 -11.33 -11.40
N PRO A 107 -1.73 -11.24 -12.51
CA PRO A 107 -2.23 -12.43 -13.17
C PRO A 107 -1.08 -13.31 -13.68
N VAL A 108 -1.28 -14.63 -13.66
CA VAL A 108 -0.29 -15.63 -14.11
C VAL A 108 0.28 -15.33 -15.50
N TYR A 109 -0.58 -14.94 -16.44
CA TYR A 109 -0.17 -14.65 -17.81
C TYR A 109 0.77 -13.44 -17.92
N TYR A 110 0.67 -12.44 -17.03
CA TYR A 110 1.58 -11.29 -17.02
C TYR A 110 3.00 -11.71 -16.66
N VAL A 111 3.14 -12.63 -15.70
CA VAL A 111 4.46 -13.14 -15.29
C VAL A 111 5.02 -14.08 -16.37
N TRP A 112 4.19 -14.97 -16.91
CA TRP A 112 4.63 -15.98 -17.87
C TRP A 112 5.20 -15.40 -19.18
N ILE A 113 4.65 -14.27 -19.65
CA ILE A 113 5.13 -13.57 -20.85
C ILE A 113 6.60 -13.16 -20.75
N HIS A 114 7.13 -12.98 -19.53
CA HIS A 114 8.48 -12.46 -19.38
C HIS A 114 9.61 -13.42 -19.78
N ALA A 115 9.36 -14.71 -20.04
CA ALA A 115 10.33 -15.68 -20.61
C ALA A 115 11.79 -15.55 -20.10
N GLN A 116 11.95 -15.18 -18.83
CA GLN A 116 13.21 -14.78 -18.19
C GLN A 116 13.46 -15.62 -16.95
N ASN A 117 14.74 -15.79 -16.61
CA ASN A 117 15.15 -16.37 -15.34
C ASN A 117 14.49 -15.64 -14.14
N PRO A 118 13.99 -16.35 -13.12
CA PRO A 118 13.38 -15.76 -11.91
C PRO A 118 14.21 -14.68 -11.22
N ASN A 119 15.53 -14.86 -11.16
CA ASN A 119 16.44 -13.87 -10.59
C ASN A 119 16.46 -12.57 -11.41
N VAL A 120 16.46 -12.68 -12.74
CA VAL A 120 16.47 -11.53 -13.65
C VAL A 120 15.13 -10.79 -13.55
N PHE A 121 14.02 -11.53 -13.62
CA PHE A 121 12.68 -10.99 -13.47
C PHE A 121 12.51 -10.25 -12.14
N LEU A 122 12.91 -10.87 -11.02
CA LEU A 122 12.77 -10.26 -9.70
C LEU A 122 13.66 -9.01 -9.56
N LYS A 123 14.90 -9.06 -10.05
CA LYS A 123 15.80 -7.91 -10.07
C LYS A 123 15.23 -6.75 -10.88
N GLU A 124 14.64 -7.02 -12.04
CA GLU A 124 13.98 -6.00 -12.85
C GLU A 124 12.78 -5.36 -12.12
N LYS A 125 11.98 -6.15 -11.41
CA LYS A 125 10.87 -5.65 -10.59
C LYS A 125 11.37 -4.79 -9.43
N MET A 126 12.43 -5.22 -8.74
CA MET A 126 13.07 -4.43 -7.67
C MET A 126 13.62 -3.09 -8.18
N ILE A 127 14.30 -3.08 -9.32
CA ILE A 127 14.82 -1.84 -9.93
C ILE A 127 13.68 -0.90 -10.31
N THR A 128 12.61 -1.44 -10.92
CA THR A 128 11.43 -0.64 -11.27
C THR A 128 10.80 -0.02 -10.02
N ALA A 129 10.67 -0.79 -8.94
CA ALA A 129 10.13 -0.32 -7.68
C ALA A 129 10.94 0.83 -7.07
N MET A 130 12.26 0.69 -7.07
CA MET A 130 13.18 1.72 -6.59
C MET A 130 13.09 2.99 -7.43
N LEU A 131 13.11 2.89 -8.75
CA LEU A 131 13.07 4.06 -9.64
C LEU A 131 11.77 4.85 -9.50
N TYR A 132 10.63 4.16 -9.48
CA TYR A 132 9.33 4.83 -9.39
C TYR A 132 9.02 5.32 -7.97
N SER A 133 9.43 4.59 -6.92
CA SER A 133 9.31 5.11 -5.55
C SER A 133 10.18 6.34 -5.35
N LEU A 134 11.42 6.35 -5.88
CA LEU A 134 12.30 7.52 -5.88
C LEU A 134 11.66 8.70 -6.61
N TYR A 135 11.09 8.47 -7.79
CA TYR A 135 10.43 9.54 -8.55
C TYR A 135 9.30 10.22 -7.75
N ILE A 136 8.49 9.45 -7.01
CA ILE A 136 7.41 9.99 -6.17
C ILE A 136 7.98 10.66 -4.90
N SER A 137 8.98 10.07 -4.26
CA SER A 137 9.47 10.55 -2.96
C SER A 137 10.46 11.71 -3.05
N LEU A 138 11.18 11.84 -4.17
CA LEU A 138 12.28 12.82 -4.35
C LEU A 138 11.82 14.28 -4.12
N PRO A 139 10.69 14.77 -4.67
CA PRO A 139 10.25 16.14 -4.44
C PRO A 139 10.06 16.45 -2.95
N LEU A 140 9.46 15.51 -2.21
CA LEU A 140 9.24 15.64 -0.76
C LEU A 140 10.56 15.55 0.02
N CYS A 141 11.48 14.68 -0.38
CA CYS A 141 12.81 14.58 0.21
C CYS A 141 13.59 15.89 0.07
N VAL A 142 13.60 16.48 -1.12
CA VAL A 142 14.27 17.77 -1.39
C VAL A 142 13.65 18.90 -0.57
N LEU A 143 12.32 18.97 -0.47
CA LEU A 143 11.63 19.95 0.37
C LEU A 143 12.01 19.80 1.85
N LEU A 144 12.02 18.57 2.37
CA LEU A 144 12.40 18.30 3.76
C LEU A 144 13.84 18.72 4.06
N ILE A 145 14.78 18.40 3.17
CA ILE A 145 16.20 18.79 3.32
C ILE A 145 16.36 20.31 3.31
N GLY A 146 15.62 21.01 2.44
CA GLY A 146 15.66 22.48 2.35
C GLY A 146 15.12 23.18 3.60
N PHE A 147 14.01 22.67 4.16
CA PHE A 147 13.37 23.28 5.35
C PHE A 147 13.98 22.81 6.68
N PHE A 148 14.55 21.60 6.73
CA PHE A 148 15.12 21.02 7.95
C PHE A 148 16.58 20.56 7.75
N PRO A 149 17.52 21.48 7.44
CA PRO A 149 18.91 21.14 7.10
C PRO A 149 19.66 20.45 8.25
N LEU A 150 19.28 20.71 9.51
CA LEU A 150 19.88 20.05 10.68
C LEU A 150 19.52 18.56 10.78
N HIS A 151 18.48 18.10 10.07
CA HIS A 151 17.93 16.75 10.19
C HIS A 151 18.17 15.89 8.94
N VAL A 152 19.08 16.31 8.06
CA VAL A 152 19.39 15.63 6.79
C VAL A 152 19.75 14.16 6.99
N LEU A 153 20.56 13.85 8.01
CA LEU A 153 20.95 12.46 8.29
C LEU A 153 19.72 11.59 8.57
N ILE A 154 18.76 12.09 9.36
CA ILE A 154 17.52 11.38 9.67
C ILE A 154 16.67 11.21 8.41
N ILE A 155 16.53 12.25 7.59
CA ILE A 155 15.76 12.19 6.33
C ILE A 155 16.35 11.15 5.38
N LEU A 156 17.67 11.10 5.24
CA LEU A 156 18.37 10.12 4.41
C LEU A 156 18.23 8.70 4.97
N SER A 157 18.37 8.51 6.29
CA SER A 157 18.17 7.21 6.93
C SER A 157 16.74 6.69 6.77
N VAL A 158 15.73 7.55 6.91
CA VAL A 158 14.33 7.20 6.66
C VAL A 158 14.11 6.85 5.20
N THR A 159 14.70 7.60 4.27
CA THR A 159 14.61 7.30 2.83
C THR A 159 15.20 5.92 2.52
N LEU A 160 16.40 5.62 3.04
CA LEU A 160 17.05 4.33 2.88
C LEU A 160 16.20 3.18 3.46
N CYS A 161 15.69 3.36 4.69
CA CYS A 161 14.84 2.37 5.35
C CYS A 161 13.54 2.13 4.56
N GLY A 162 12.88 3.19 4.08
CA GLY A 162 11.69 3.07 3.26
C GLY A 162 11.94 2.37 1.93
N PHE A 163 13.12 2.52 1.33
CA PHE A 163 13.49 1.74 0.16
C PHE A 163 13.67 0.24 0.47
N PHE A 164 14.26 -0.12 1.62
CA PHE A 164 14.25 -1.52 2.05
C PHE A 164 12.83 -2.07 2.21
N TYR A 165 11.88 -1.26 2.68
CA TYR A 165 10.47 -1.62 2.74
C TYR A 165 9.82 -1.84 1.38
N VAL A 166 10.06 -0.93 0.44
CA VAL A 166 9.54 -1.07 -0.93
C VAL A 166 10.08 -2.36 -1.56
N LEU A 167 11.38 -2.64 -1.41
CA LEU A 167 11.98 -3.89 -1.87
C LEU A 167 11.38 -5.11 -1.18
N LEU A 168 11.16 -5.05 0.14
CA LEU A 168 10.49 -6.11 0.89
C LEU A 168 9.08 -6.37 0.36
N GLY A 169 8.33 -5.31 0.02
CA GLY A 169 7.00 -5.43 -0.60
C GLY A 169 7.02 -6.18 -1.93
N VAL A 170 7.98 -5.85 -2.80
CA VAL A 170 8.20 -6.56 -4.09
C VAL A 170 8.46 -8.04 -3.84
N ILE A 171 9.41 -8.35 -2.96
CA ILE A 171 9.82 -9.73 -2.72
C ILE A 171 8.69 -10.51 -2.02
N ALA A 172 8.04 -9.93 -1.01
CA ALA A 172 6.93 -10.57 -0.30
C ALA A 172 5.78 -10.96 -1.24
N LYS A 173 5.45 -10.10 -2.23
CA LYS A 173 4.49 -10.41 -3.29
C LYS A 173 4.83 -11.70 -4.02
N TYR A 174 6.09 -11.89 -4.43
CA TYR A 174 6.50 -13.07 -5.17
C TYR A 174 6.76 -14.30 -4.29
N ALA A 175 6.98 -14.12 -2.99
CA ALA A 175 7.17 -15.20 -2.04
C ALA A 175 5.90 -16.06 -1.82
N ASN A 176 4.72 -15.51 -2.09
CA ASN A 176 3.42 -16.21 -1.99
C ASN A 176 2.69 -16.33 -3.34
N TYR A 177 3.32 -15.93 -4.44
CA TYR A 177 2.73 -15.98 -5.77
C TYR A 177 2.22 -17.38 -6.14
N PRO A 178 1.02 -17.53 -6.73
CA PRO A 178 0.14 -16.50 -7.32
C PRO A 178 -0.85 -15.86 -6.32
N ASN A 179 -0.78 -16.27 -5.05
CA ASN A 179 -1.67 -15.75 -4.02
C ASN A 179 -1.17 -14.38 -3.50
N GLN A 180 -2.07 -13.66 -2.83
CA GLN A 180 -1.71 -12.42 -2.15
C GLN A 180 -0.77 -12.69 -0.96
N THR A 181 -0.11 -11.64 -0.48
CA THR A 181 0.69 -11.70 0.75
C THR A 181 -0.16 -12.20 1.91
N SER A 182 0.34 -13.19 2.65
CA SER A 182 -0.43 -13.79 3.73
C SER A 182 -0.40 -12.89 4.98
N LEU A 183 -1.41 -13.01 5.84
CA LEU A 183 -1.48 -12.26 7.10
C LEU A 183 -0.19 -12.39 7.94
N ILE A 184 0.35 -13.60 8.02
CA ILE A 184 1.59 -13.89 8.77
C ILE A 184 2.77 -13.11 8.19
N GLN A 185 2.87 -12.98 6.87
CA GLN A 185 3.93 -12.17 6.24
C GLN A 185 3.73 -10.69 6.54
N ILE A 186 2.49 -10.19 6.48
CA ILE A 186 2.18 -8.80 6.81
C ILE A 186 2.57 -8.49 8.26
N ILE A 187 2.27 -9.40 9.20
CA ILE A 187 2.67 -9.28 10.62
C ILE A 187 4.20 -9.26 10.74
N ALA A 188 4.90 -10.18 10.08
CA ALA A 188 6.37 -10.21 10.09
C ALA A 188 6.98 -8.90 9.53
N MET A 189 6.39 -8.36 8.47
CA MET A 189 6.80 -7.09 7.87
C MET A 189 6.51 -5.90 8.80
N ALA A 190 5.39 -5.92 9.53
CA ALA A 190 5.06 -4.90 10.53
C ALA A 190 6.00 -4.94 11.75
N ILE A 191 6.44 -6.13 12.18
CA ILE A 191 7.47 -6.27 13.24
C ILE A 191 8.77 -5.61 12.79
N GLY A 192 9.14 -5.77 11.51
CA GLY A 192 10.29 -5.06 10.96
C GLY A 192 10.16 -3.54 11.07
N LEU A 193 8.94 -2.97 11.12
CA LEU A 193 8.74 -1.51 11.10
C LEU A 193 9.09 -0.93 12.46
N VAL A 194 8.74 -1.69 13.50
CA VAL A 194 9.12 -1.41 14.88
C VAL A 194 10.61 -1.67 15.09
N PHE A 195 11.17 -2.71 14.44
CA PHE A 195 12.59 -3.06 14.55
C PHE A 195 13.26 -3.18 13.17
N PRO A 196 13.72 -2.05 12.56
CA PRO A 196 14.29 -2.03 11.21
C PRO A 196 15.45 -3.01 10.95
N PRO A 197 16.35 -3.33 11.90
CA PRO A 197 17.39 -4.34 11.66
C PRO A 197 16.84 -5.72 11.26
N PHE A 198 15.60 -6.06 11.65
CA PHE A 198 14.94 -7.29 11.26
C PHE A 198 14.74 -7.41 9.74
N LEU A 199 14.66 -6.29 9.02
CA LEU A 199 14.56 -6.26 7.56
C LEU A 199 15.72 -6.96 6.87
N LEU A 200 16.93 -6.86 7.44
CA LEU A 200 18.13 -7.50 6.90
C LEU A 200 18.02 -9.03 6.92
N LEU A 201 17.18 -9.59 7.81
CA LEU A 201 16.87 -11.02 7.85
C LEU A 201 15.70 -11.38 6.92
N LEU A 202 14.66 -10.55 6.88
CA LEU A 202 13.46 -10.81 6.07
C LEU A 202 13.73 -10.75 4.57
N ILE A 203 14.55 -9.79 4.12
CA ILE A 203 14.87 -9.61 2.69
C ILE A 203 15.48 -10.87 2.08
N PRO A 204 16.60 -11.44 2.58
CA PRO A 204 17.18 -12.63 1.99
C PRO A 204 16.27 -13.86 2.12
N TYR A 205 15.53 -13.98 3.23
CA TYR A 205 14.58 -15.07 3.44
C TYR A 205 13.46 -15.07 2.38
N PHE A 206 12.76 -13.94 2.22
CA PHE A 206 11.72 -13.84 1.21
C PHE A 206 12.29 -13.87 -0.21
N TYR A 207 13.52 -13.40 -0.44
CA TYR A 207 14.15 -13.45 -1.76
C TYR A 207 14.31 -14.88 -2.23
N LYS A 208 14.87 -15.75 -1.37
CA LYS A 208 15.01 -17.19 -1.66
C LYS A 208 13.65 -17.87 -1.88
N LYS A 209 12.65 -17.53 -1.05
CA LYS A 209 11.30 -18.08 -1.21
C LYS A 209 10.65 -17.66 -2.53
N SER A 210 10.87 -16.41 -2.95
CA SER A 210 10.31 -15.85 -4.18
C SER A 210 10.88 -16.49 -5.42
N THR A 211 12.21 -16.68 -5.48
CA THR A 211 12.86 -17.31 -6.64
C THR A 211 12.42 -18.76 -6.79
N GLN A 212 12.31 -19.51 -5.68
CA GLN A 212 11.77 -20.87 -5.68
C GLN A 212 10.33 -20.94 -6.21
N LYS A 213 9.47 -20.00 -5.82
CA LYS A 213 8.08 -19.96 -6.31
C LYS A 213 7.99 -19.56 -7.78
N LEU A 214 8.81 -18.61 -8.21
CA LEU A 214 8.84 -18.13 -9.59
C LEU A 214 9.37 -19.17 -10.58
N ASN A 215 10.25 -20.10 -10.15
CA ASN A 215 10.71 -21.22 -10.99
C ASN A 215 9.55 -22.07 -11.57
N ALA A 216 8.39 -22.09 -10.91
CA ALA A 216 7.22 -22.83 -11.42
C ALA A 216 6.52 -22.12 -12.60
N TYR A 217 6.83 -20.84 -12.84
CA TYR A 217 6.16 -19.99 -13.83
C TYR A 217 7.09 -19.41 -14.90
N LEU A 218 8.40 -19.48 -14.66
CA LEU A 218 9.44 -18.87 -15.47
C LEU A 218 10.52 -19.92 -15.80
N LYS A 219 11.23 -19.72 -16.90
CA LYS A 219 12.29 -20.63 -17.39
C LYS A 219 13.67 -20.13 -17.00
#